data_AF-A0A0S2HYY4-F1
#
_entry.id   AF-A0A0S2HYY4-F1
#
_cell.length_a   1.000
_cell.length_b   1.000
_cell.length_c   1.000
_cell.angle_alpha   90.00
_cell.angle_beta   90.00
_cell.angle_gamma   90.00
#
_symmetry.space_group_name_H-M   'P 1'
#
loop_
_entity.id
_entity.type
_entity.pdbx_description
1 polymer ?
#
loop_
_entity_poly.entity_id
_entity_poly.type
_entity_poly.pdbx_seq_one_letter_code
_entity_poly.pdbx_strand_id
1 'polypeptide(L)'
;MTFITFIALFLIAAGIGYLIKHIFNVDLPMPRYLTGVFIVLVGLHFLIVQLEDEKNNESKWVWFTHSNFAHHITGENEYAVVFGESTIDLSETTLSDSLPKVNISVAFGHAEVYLPDSIPYRIINNIAFGSTNGNGPNNSGLGDFASESDNFDPKRNYLIIEADVAFGGLTWR
;
A
#
# COMPACT_ATOMS: atom_id res chain seq x y z
N MET A 1 1.48 -12.12 9.73
CA MET A 1 1.28 -12.09 11.22
C MET A 1 0.44 -13.30 11.61
N THR A 2 0.85 -14.15 12.57
CA THR A 2 0.01 -15.30 12.96
C THR A 2 -1.19 -14.84 13.80
N PHE A 3 -2.32 -15.53 13.67
CA PHE A 3 -3.52 -15.26 14.47
C PHE A 3 -3.26 -15.19 15.99
N ILE A 4 -2.27 -15.96 16.47
CA ILE A 4 -1.82 -15.96 17.86
C ILE A 4 -1.19 -14.61 18.25
N THR A 5 -0.32 -14.05 17.40
CA THR A 5 0.29 -12.74 17.66
C THR A 5 -0.74 -11.61 17.67
N PHE A 6 -1.81 -11.73 16.86
CA PHE A 6 -2.94 -10.79 16.87
C PHE A 6 -3.68 -10.79 18.22
N ILE A 7 -4.06 -11.97 18.71
CA ILE A 7 -4.75 -12.11 19.99
C ILE A 7 -3.86 -11.62 21.15
N ALA A 8 -2.56 -11.95 21.13
CA ALA A 8 -1.63 -11.52 22.16
C ALA A 8 -1.55 -9.98 22.25
N LEU A 9 -1.43 -9.31 21.10
CA LEU A 9 -1.39 -7.84 21.04
C LEU A 9 -2.70 -7.22 21.54
N PHE A 10 -3.84 -7.81 21.19
CA PHE A 10 -5.16 -7.37 21.68
C PHE A 10 -5.27 -7.49 23.20
N LEU A 11 -4.86 -8.61 23.80
CA LEU A 11 -4.91 -8.81 25.24
C LEU A 11 -3.98 -7.85 26.00
N ILE A 12 -2.79 -7.56 25.46
CA ILE A 12 -1.88 -6.58 26.04
C ILE A 12 -2.51 -5.18 26.04
N ALA A 13 -3.07 -4.75 24.90
CA ALA A 13 -3.74 -3.46 24.80
C ALA A 13 -4.95 -3.35 25.75
N ALA A 14 -5.78 -4.41 25.81
CA ALA A 14 -6.90 -4.50 26.75
C ALA A 14 -6.45 -4.38 28.22
N GLY A 15 -5.35 -5.05 28.58
CA GLY A 15 -4.76 -4.98 29.92
C GLY A 15 -4.25 -3.60 30.28
N ILE A 16 -3.56 -2.91 29.36
CA ILE A 16 -3.10 -1.53 29.55
C ILE A 16 -4.29 -0.59 29.76
N GLY A 17 -5.34 -0.70 28.94
CA GLY A 17 -6.55 0.10 29.10
C GLY A 17 -7.22 -0.09 30.47
N TYR A 18 -7.22 -1.32 30.99
CA TYR A 18 -7.74 -1.62 32.32
C TYR A 18 -6.91 -0.96 33.43
N LEU A 19 -5.58 -1.03 33.34
CA LEU A 19 -4.68 -0.38 34.31
C LEU A 19 -4.84 1.13 34.31
N ILE A 20 -4.97 1.76 33.13
CA ILE A 20 -5.18 3.21 33.02
C ILE A 20 -6.49 3.61 33.71
N LYS A 21 -7.57 2.87 33.44
CA LYS A 21 -8.86 3.11 34.11
C LYS A 21 -8.72 3.05 35.64
N HIS A 22 -8.00 2.06 36.15
CA HIS A 22 -7.88 1.86 37.60
C HIS A 22 -6.95 2.87 38.28
N ILE A 23 -5.82 3.21 37.65
CA ILE A 23 -4.81 4.11 38.25
C ILE A 23 -5.27 5.57 38.16
N PHE A 24 -5.85 5.98 37.03
CA PHE A 24 -6.21 7.38 36.78
C PHE A 24 -7.66 7.70 37.11
N ASN A 25 -8.47 6.73 37.58
CA ASN A 25 -9.92 6.87 37.81
C ASN A 25 -10.65 7.52 36.62
N VAL A 26 -10.17 7.28 35.40
CA VAL A 26 -10.82 7.77 34.19
C VAL A 26 -12.00 6.86 33.89
N ASP A 27 -13.20 7.44 33.77
CA ASP A 27 -14.40 6.74 33.32
C ASP A 27 -14.30 6.37 31.84
N LEU A 28 -13.47 5.37 31.55
CA LEU A 28 -13.40 4.73 30.26
C LEU A 28 -14.54 3.71 30.14
N PRO A 29 -15.50 3.92 29.21
CA PRO A 29 -16.51 2.93 28.90
C PRO A 29 -15.83 1.73 28.24
N MET A 30 -15.48 0.74 29.06
CA MET A 30 -14.62 -0.40 28.69
C MET A 30 -15.06 -1.13 27.40
N PRO A 31 -16.36 -1.39 27.17
CA PRO A 31 -16.80 -2.02 25.93
C PRO A 31 -16.43 -1.20 24.69
N ARG A 32 -16.59 0.13 24.74
CA ARG A 32 -16.30 1.02 23.60
C ARG A 32 -14.80 1.05 23.30
N TYR A 33 -13.97 1.11 24.33
CA TYR A 33 -12.51 1.05 24.20
C TYR A 33 -12.06 -0.26 23.54
N LEU A 34 -12.54 -1.40 24.07
CA LEU A 34 -12.17 -2.72 23.55
C LEU A 34 -12.60 -2.91 22.09
N THR A 35 -13.80 -2.44 21.72
CA THR A 35 -14.25 -2.48 20.33
C THR A 35 -13.37 -1.62 19.42
N GLY A 36 -12.96 -0.42 19.87
CA GLY A 36 -12.05 0.43 19.11
C GLY A 36 -10.67 -0.22 18.88
N VAL A 37 -10.06 -0.73 19.94
CA VAL A 37 -8.77 -1.45 19.86
C VAL A 37 -8.89 -2.67 18.95
N PHE A 38 -9.99 -3.43 19.06
CA PHE A 38 -10.23 -4.58 18.21
C PHE A 38 -10.29 -4.20 16.73
N ILE A 39 -11.08 -3.16 16.37
CA ILE A 39 -11.19 -2.70 14.98
C ILE A 39 -9.84 -2.23 14.44
N VAL A 40 -9.08 -1.45 15.21
CA VAL A 40 -7.75 -0.98 14.80
C VAL A 40 -6.79 -2.16 14.56
N LEU A 41 -6.78 -3.13 15.46
CA LEU A 41 -5.92 -4.31 15.30
C LEU A 41 -6.35 -5.18 14.11
N VAL A 42 -7.65 -5.31 13.85
CA VAL A 42 -8.16 -6.06 12.69
C VAL A 42 -7.73 -5.37 11.41
N GLY A 43 -7.87 -4.04 11.33
CA GLY A 43 -7.36 -3.26 10.21
C GLY A 43 -5.86 -3.48 9.99
N LEU A 44 -5.07 -3.40 11.06
CA LEU A 44 -3.62 -3.65 10.99
C LEU A 44 -3.30 -5.10 10.56
N HIS A 45 -4.09 -6.08 11.00
CA HIS A 45 -3.91 -7.48 10.61
C HIS A 45 -4.13 -7.69 9.11
N PHE A 46 -5.22 -7.16 8.55
CA PHE A 46 -5.49 -7.27 7.11
C PHE A 46 -4.37 -6.63 6.27
N LEU A 47 -3.86 -5.47 6.70
CA LEU A 47 -2.73 -4.82 6.04
C LEU A 47 -1.47 -5.68 6.04
N ILE A 48 -1.14 -6.34 7.16
CA ILE A 48 0.06 -7.17 7.25
C ILE A 48 -0.11 -8.51 6.51
N VAL A 49 -1.33 -9.04 6.44
CA VAL A 49 -1.60 -10.33 5.77
C VAL A 49 -1.59 -10.19 4.25
N GLN A 50 -2.11 -9.09 3.69
CA GLN A 50 -1.99 -8.83 2.25
C GLN A 50 -0.53 -8.80 1.79
N LEU A 51 0.37 -8.30 2.63
CA LEU A 51 1.81 -8.26 2.35
C LEU A 51 2.50 -9.64 2.43
N GLU A 52 1.84 -10.68 2.97
CA GLU A 52 2.46 -11.99 3.21
C GLU A 52 2.06 -13.05 2.16
N ASP A 53 1.02 -12.81 1.36
CA ASP A 53 0.51 -13.76 0.35
C ASP A 53 1.31 -13.73 -0.98
N GLU A 54 2.10 -12.68 -1.24
CA GLU A 54 2.91 -12.55 -2.48
C GLU A 54 4.36 -13.08 -2.34
N LYS A 55 4.65 -13.85 -1.28
CA LYS A 55 6.01 -14.32 -0.90
C LYS A 55 6.65 -15.39 -1.80
N ASN A 56 6.24 -15.51 -3.07
CA ASN A 56 6.78 -16.49 -4.01
C ASN A 56 7.67 -15.93 -5.12
N ASN A 57 7.82 -14.61 -5.24
CA ASN A 57 8.80 -13.99 -6.14
C ASN A 57 9.71 -13.04 -5.35
N GLU A 58 10.87 -12.69 -5.89
CA GLU A 58 12.00 -12.05 -5.21
C GLU A 58 11.74 -10.61 -4.71
N SER A 59 10.76 -10.39 -3.84
CA SER A 59 10.35 -9.05 -3.41
C SER A 59 11.16 -8.52 -2.22
N LYS A 60 11.76 -7.33 -2.40
CA LYS A 60 12.62 -6.63 -1.45
C LYS A 60 11.78 -5.73 -0.55
N TRP A 61 11.58 -6.13 0.71
CA TRP A 61 10.68 -5.44 1.64
C TRP A 61 11.40 -4.28 2.36
N VAL A 62 10.86 -3.06 2.26
CA VAL A 62 11.38 -1.89 3.01
C VAL A 62 10.32 -1.38 3.99
N TRP A 63 10.66 -1.47 5.27
CA TRP A 63 9.87 -0.92 6.37
C TRP A 63 10.32 0.51 6.64
N PHE A 64 9.54 1.48 6.14
CA PHE A 64 9.43 2.88 6.57
C PHE A 64 10.60 3.88 6.39
N THR A 65 10.14 5.08 6.06
CA THR A 65 10.79 6.41 6.06
C THR A 65 11.80 6.65 4.95
N HIS A 66 11.30 7.13 3.80
CA HIS A 66 12.07 7.63 2.65
C HIS A 66 13.10 6.64 2.09
N SER A 67 12.64 5.73 1.25
CA SER A 67 13.49 4.93 0.37
C SER A 67 13.37 5.46 -1.05
N ASN A 68 14.44 6.07 -1.57
CA ASN A 68 14.59 6.33 -3.00
C ASN A 68 15.02 5.02 -3.67
N PHE A 69 14.10 4.38 -4.38
CA PHE A 69 14.44 3.24 -5.22
C PHE A 69 14.79 3.74 -6.60
N ALA A 70 16.09 3.76 -6.94
CA ALA A 70 16.54 3.85 -8.33
C ALA A 70 16.91 2.43 -8.77
N HIS A 71 16.02 1.74 -9.49
CA HIS A 71 16.31 0.37 -9.97
C HIS A 71 15.70 0.06 -11.34
N HIS A 72 16.44 -0.77 -12.09
CA HIS A 72 15.97 -1.47 -13.27
C HIS A 72 15.01 -2.59 -12.86
N ILE A 73 13.82 -2.65 -13.47
CA ILE A 73 12.85 -3.71 -13.20
C ILE A 73 13.34 -5.03 -13.80
N THR A 74 13.72 -5.98 -12.94
CA THR A 74 13.93 -7.38 -13.31
C THR A 74 12.90 -8.24 -12.59
N GLY A 75 11.73 -8.48 -13.21
CA GLY A 75 10.68 -9.34 -12.68
C GLY A 75 9.47 -8.59 -12.10
N GLU A 76 8.78 -9.23 -11.14
CA GLU A 76 7.68 -8.63 -10.36
C GLU A 76 8.26 -7.86 -9.17
N ASN A 77 7.98 -6.56 -9.09
CA ASN A 77 8.45 -5.71 -7.99
C ASN A 77 7.26 -5.26 -7.13
N GLU A 78 7.39 -5.41 -5.81
CA GLU A 78 6.36 -5.04 -4.83
C GLU A 78 6.85 -3.90 -3.93
N TYR A 79 6.02 -2.87 -3.77
CA TYR A 79 6.27 -1.71 -2.92
C TYR A 79 5.10 -1.48 -1.98
N ALA A 80 5.37 -1.35 -0.68
CA ALA A 80 4.34 -1.12 0.33
C ALA A 80 4.61 0.14 1.16
N VAL A 81 3.65 1.06 1.20
CA VAL A 81 3.64 2.26 2.02
C VAL A 81 2.59 2.10 3.10
N VAL A 82 3.02 1.62 4.28
CA VAL A 82 2.08 1.32 5.37
C VAL A 82 1.69 2.59 6.14
N PHE A 83 2.66 3.46 6.46
CA PHE A 83 2.36 4.87 6.73
C PHE A 83 3.46 5.82 6.24
N GLY A 84 3.06 7.07 5.97
CA GLY A 84 3.98 8.13 5.55
C GLY A 84 4.04 8.29 4.03
N GLU A 85 5.14 8.83 3.54
CA GLU A 85 5.34 9.10 2.11
C GLU A 85 6.51 8.28 1.57
N SER A 86 6.38 7.77 0.34
CA SER A 86 7.43 7.04 -0.36
C SER A 86 7.54 7.51 -1.80
N THR A 87 8.77 7.52 -2.31
CA THR A 87 9.07 7.87 -3.69
C THR A 87 9.65 6.66 -4.41
N ILE A 88 8.98 6.21 -5.46
CA ILE A 88 9.35 5.06 -6.28
C ILE A 88 9.82 5.61 -7.62
N ASP A 89 11.11 5.51 -7.92
CA ASP A 89 11.68 6.00 -9.17
C ASP A 89 11.88 4.86 -10.17
N LEU A 90 10.99 4.79 -11.16
CA LEU A 90 11.04 3.81 -12.24
C LEU A 90 11.56 4.43 -13.54
N SER A 91 12.07 5.67 -13.54
CA SER A 91 12.46 6.40 -14.74
C SER A 91 13.57 5.73 -15.56
N GLU A 92 14.46 4.98 -14.90
CA GLU A 92 15.53 4.21 -15.55
C GLU A 92 15.11 2.78 -15.94
N THR A 93 13.82 2.45 -15.82
CA THR A 93 13.31 1.13 -16.19
C THR A 93 13.45 0.92 -17.70
N THR A 94 13.91 -0.27 -18.08
CA THR A 94 13.89 -0.74 -19.47
C THR A 94 12.90 -1.91 -19.59
N LEU A 95 12.18 -1.97 -20.71
CA LEU A 95 11.30 -3.10 -21.01
C LEU A 95 12.18 -4.34 -21.27
N SER A 96 12.18 -5.28 -20.34
CA SER A 96 12.72 -6.63 -20.56
C SER A 96 11.73 -7.46 -21.43
N ASP A 97 12.15 -8.63 -21.88
CA ASP A 97 11.30 -9.54 -22.69
C ASP A 97 10.08 -10.06 -21.92
N SER A 98 10.11 -10.01 -20.58
CA SER A 98 8.96 -10.26 -19.70
C SER A 98 8.20 -8.96 -19.42
N LEU A 99 6.86 -8.98 -19.52
CA LEU A 99 5.98 -7.89 -19.10
C LEU A 99 6.31 -7.48 -17.64
N PRO A 100 6.91 -6.32 -17.41
CA PRO A 100 7.24 -5.89 -16.05
C PRO A 100 5.92 -5.55 -15.34
N LYS A 101 5.68 -6.19 -14.20
CA LYS A 101 4.55 -5.93 -13.32
C LYS A 101 5.08 -5.33 -12.02
N VAL A 102 4.45 -4.24 -11.58
CA VAL A 102 4.78 -3.55 -10.33
C VAL A 102 3.53 -3.45 -9.46
N ASN A 103 3.62 -3.93 -8.23
CA ASN A 103 2.57 -3.80 -7.24
C ASN A 103 2.92 -2.69 -6.26
N ILE A 104 1.99 -1.77 -6.01
CA ILE A 104 2.16 -0.65 -5.09
C ILE A 104 0.96 -0.61 -4.15
N SER A 105 1.18 -0.91 -2.87
CA SER A 105 0.14 -0.87 -1.85
C SER A 105 0.36 0.32 -0.92
N VAL A 106 -0.63 1.19 -0.78
CA VAL A 106 -0.65 2.35 0.13
C VAL A 106 -1.74 2.15 1.16
N ALA A 107 -1.36 1.88 2.40
CA ALA A 107 -2.31 1.67 3.48
C ALA A 107 -2.76 2.98 4.14
N PHE A 108 -1.82 3.79 4.62
CA PHE A 108 -2.08 5.07 5.31
C PHE A 108 -1.02 6.13 4.94
N GLY A 109 -1.05 6.65 3.72
CA GLY A 109 0.04 7.51 3.27
C GLY A 109 -0.05 8.00 1.84
N HIS A 110 1.11 8.35 1.29
CA HIS A 110 1.23 8.76 -0.10
C HIS A 110 2.37 8.02 -0.80
N ALA A 111 2.14 7.55 -2.01
CA ALA A 111 3.20 7.05 -2.88
C ALA A 111 3.34 7.99 -4.08
N GLU A 112 4.57 8.43 -4.35
CA GLU A 112 4.89 9.19 -5.55
C GLU A 112 5.73 8.31 -6.48
N VAL A 113 5.25 8.09 -7.70
CA VAL A 113 5.86 7.20 -8.68
C VAL A 113 6.36 8.03 -9.85
N TYR A 114 7.64 7.88 -10.20
CA TYR A 114 8.19 8.46 -11.43
C TYR A 114 8.21 7.39 -12.51
N LEU A 115 7.55 7.66 -13.62
CA LEU A 115 7.45 6.77 -14.76
C LEU A 115 8.36 7.24 -15.90
N PRO A 116 8.90 6.31 -16.70
CA PRO A 116 9.64 6.66 -17.90
C PRO A 116 8.70 7.13 -19.02
N ASP A 117 8.96 8.32 -19.59
CA ASP A 117 8.19 8.88 -20.71
C ASP A 117 8.18 7.98 -21.96
N SER A 118 9.19 7.13 -22.10
CA SER A 118 9.45 6.33 -23.30
C SER A 118 8.68 5.00 -23.35
N ILE A 119 8.09 4.56 -22.23
CA ILE A 119 7.47 3.24 -22.10
C ILE A 119 5.96 3.38 -21.90
N PRO A 120 5.13 2.69 -22.70
CA PRO A 120 3.70 2.65 -22.45
C PRO A 120 3.38 1.96 -21.12
N TYR A 121 2.41 2.47 -20.38
CA TYR A 121 2.02 1.92 -19.08
C TYR A 121 0.51 1.85 -18.92
N ARG A 122 0.09 0.92 -18.05
CA ARG A 122 -1.28 0.79 -17.57
C ARG A 122 -1.27 0.67 -16.05
N ILE A 123 -2.00 1.57 -15.40
CA ILE A 123 -2.17 1.61 -13.94
C ILE A 123 -3.57 1.12 -13.62
N ILE A 124 -3.68 0.06 -12.83
CA ILE A 124 -4.92 -0.47 -12.29
C ILE A 124 -4.99 0.01 -10.84
N ASN A 125 -5.88 0.93 -10.55
CA ASN A 125 -6.05 1.54 -9.24
C ASN A 125 -7.24 0.89 -8.52
N ASN A 126 -7.02 0.31 -7.36
CA ASN A 126 -8.06 -0.14 -6.46
C ASN A 126 -8.06 0.77 -5.23
N ILE A 127 -9.09 1.61 -5.11
CA ILE A 127 -9.16 2.64 -4.07
C ILE A 127 -10.28 2.29 -3.09
N ALA A 128 -9.97 2.20 -1.80
CA ALA A 128 -10.98 2.10 -0.75
C ALA A 128 -11.41 3.49 -0.26
N PHE A 129 -10.46 4.29 0.25
CA PHE A 129 -10.68 5.63 0.80
C PHE A 129 -9.50 6.56 0.49
N GLY A 130 -9.41 7.01 -0.76
CA GLY A 130 -8.29 7.85 -1.18
C GLY A 130 -8.45 8.48 -2.54
N SER A 131 -7.31 8.84 -3.13
CA SER A 131 -7.24 9.37 -4.48
C SER A 131 -5.96 8.97 -5.18
N THR A 132 -6.05 8.72 -6.49
CA THR A 132 -4.89 8.58 -7.36
C THR A 132 -4.89 9.67 -8.42
N ASN A 133 -3.72 10.24 -8.70
CA ASN A 133 -3.57 11.45 -9.51
C ASN A 133 -2.34 11.34 -10.42
N GLY A 134 -2.43 11.79 -11.66
CA GLY A 134 -1.27 11.81 -12.55
C GLY A 134 -1.60 12.28 -13.96
N ASN A 135 -0.80 11.85 -14.94
CA ASN A 135 -1.02 12.15 -16.35
C ASN A 135 -2.19 11.29 -16.88
N GLY A 136 -3.43 11.67 -16.54
CA GLY A 136 -4.65 10.93 -16.88
C GLY A 136 -5.87 11.42 -16.08
N PRO A 137 -6.98 10.65 -16.08
CA PRO A 137 -8.13 10.98 -15.24
C PRO A 137 -7.78 10.79 -13.76
N ASN A 138 -8.02 11.83 -12.96
CA ASN A 138 -7.88 11.76 -11.52
C ASN A 138 -9.01 10.93 -10.93
N ASN A 139 -8.65 9.93 -10.12
CA ASN A 139 -9.62 9.03 -9.52
C ASN A 139 -9.66 9.31 -8.02
N SER A 140 -10.85 9.56 -7.48
CA SER A 140 -11.06 9.83 -6.06
C SER A 140 -12.32 9.13 -5.58
N GLY A 141 -12.27 8.56 -4.37
CA GLY A 141 -13.39 7.86 -3.77
C GLY A 141 -13.13 6.36 -3.61
N LEU A 142 -14.14 5.55 -3.89
CA LEU A 142 -14.09 4.09 -3.74
C LEU A 142 -14.36 3.41 -5.08
N GLY A 143 -13.52 2.44 -5.46
CA GLY A 143 -13.72 1.58 -6.62
C GLY A 143 -12.44 1.24 -7.37
N ASP A 144 -12.65 0.49 -8.45
CA ASP A 144 -11.59 0.07 -9.37
C ASP A 144 -11.55 1.01 -10.58
N PHE A 145 -10.38 1.54 -10.87
CA PHE A 145 -10.14 2.47 -11.98
C PHE A 145 -8.94 2.01 -12.78
N ALA A 146 -8.93 2.30 -14.08
CA ALA A 146 -7.77 2.08 -14.94
C ALA A 146 -7.32 3.41 -15.55
N SER A 147 -6.02 3.63 -15.60
CA SER A 147 -5.40 4.77 -16.27
C SER A 147 -4.31 4.26 -17.19
N GLU A 148 -4.26 4.80 -18.40
CA GLU A 148 -3.37 4.34 -19.47
C GLU A 148 -2.58 5.54 -19.99
N SER A 149 -1.34 5.31 -20.41
CA SER A 149 -0.53 6.33 -21.06
C SER A 149 -1.06 6.67 -22.45
N ASP A 150 -0.78 7.87 -22.95
CA ASP A 150 -1.22 8.32 -24.29
C ASP A 150 -0.70 7.41 -25.43
N ASN A 151 0.46 6.78 -25.22
CA ASN A 151 1.11 5.87 -26.16
C ASN A 151 0.75 4.38 -25.92
N PHE A 152 -0.27 4.09 -25.09
CA PHE A 152 -0.68 2.73 -24.76
C PHE A 152 -1.13 1.95 -26.00
N ASP A 153 -0.47 0.81 -26.26
CA ASP A 153 -0.82 -0.14 -27.31
C ASP A 153 -0.75 -1.55 -26.73
N PRO A 154 -1.90 -2.26 -26.61
CA PRO A 154 -1.93 -3.60 -26.03
C PRO A 154 -1.16 -4.65 -26.85
N LYS A 155 -0.69 -4.29 -28.06
CA LYS A 155 0.12 -5.17 -28.93
C LYS A 155 1.64 -4.99 -28.74
N ARG A 156 2.07 -4.01 -27.94
CA ARG A 156 3.48 -3.76 -27.61
C ARG A 156 3.74 -4.14 -26.16
N ASN A 157 5.01 -4.30 -25.77
CA ASN A 157 5.34 -4.45 -24.35
C ASN A 157 5.02 -3.14 -23.61
N TYR A 158 4.28 -3.26 -22.51
CA TYR A 158 3.90 -2.15 -21.64
C TYR A 158 4.12 -2.53 -20.18
N LEU A 159 4.30 -1.52 -19.33
CA LEU A 159 4.42 -1.66 -17.89
C LEU A 159 3.03 -1.78 -17.25
N ILE A 160 2.83 -2.78 -16.40
CA ILE A 160 1.61 -2.91 -15.59
C ILE A 160 1.93 -2.47 -14.17
N ILE A 161 1.11 -1.56 -13.65
CA ILE A 161 1.17 -1.11 -12.26
C ILE A 161 -0.16 -1.42 -11.60
N GLU A 162 -0.16 -2.27 -10.58
CA GLU A 162 -1.31 -2.49 -9.71
C GLU A 162 -1.14 -1.64 -8.47
N ALA A 163 -2.09 -0.74 -8.22
CA ALA A 163 -2.04 0.28 -7.19
C ALA A 163 -3.23 0.10 -6.23
N ASP A 164 -2.97 -0.47 -5.06
CA ASP A 164 -3.97 -0.62 -4.00
C ASP A 164 -3.84 0.53 -3.00
N VAL A 165 -4.87 1.37 -2.89
CA VAL A 165 -4.87 2.54 -1.99
C VAL A 165 -6.01 2.41 -0.98
N ALA A 166 -5.68 2.06 0.26
CA ALA A 166 -6.65 1.94 1.34
C ALA A 166 -7.03 3.32 1.90
N PHE A 167 -6.07 4.05 2.50
CA PHE A 167 -6.25 5.40 3.02
C PHE A 167 -5.10 6.30 2.59
N GLY A 168 -5.39 7.33 1.78
CA GLY A 168 -4.38 8.29 1.33
C GLY A 168 -4.36 8.46 -0.19
N GLY A 169 -3.19 8.37 -0.82
CA GLY A 169 -3.13 8.52 -2.27
C GLY A 169 -1.88 8.04 -2.97
N LEU A 170 -1.96 8.05 -4.29
CA LEU A 170 -0.84 7.75 -5.17
C LEU A 170 -0.76 8.82 -6.26
N THR A 171 0.41 9.43 -6.43
CA THR A 171 0.69 10.32 -7.55
C THR A 171 1.67 9.66 -8.49
N TRP A 172 1.40 9.70 -9.80
CA TRP A 172 2.40 9.33 -10.80
C TRP A 172 2.71 10.51 -11.72
N ARG A 173 3.96 10.57 -12.17
CA ARG A 173 4.46 11.58 -13.12
C ARG A 173 5.35 10.95 -14.18
#